data_AF-A0A2D4HSW8-F1
#
_entry.id   AF-A0A2D4HSW8-F1
#
_cell.length_a   1.000
_cell.length_b   1.000
_cell.length_c   1.000
_cell.angle_alpha   90.00
_cell.angle_beta   90.00
_cell.angle_gamma   90.00
#
_symmetry.space_group_name_H-M   'P 1'
#
loop_
_entity.id
_entity.type
_entity.pdbx_description
1 polymer ?
#
loop_
_entity_poly.entity_id
_entity_poly.type
_entity_poly.pdbx_seq_one_letter_code
_entity_poly.pdbx_strand_id
1 'polypeptide(L)'
;MANDSTEEPPSKVTSEDEEHIYEHIYETLASSDKPELNHQMAMDELITTEANYVHNLQLCIFDIHHHLQKKQLPEIDLEGLFSNIDDILKVSKRLLKGLEASVNQGQEQLFHISR
;
A
#
# COMPACT_ATOMS: atom_id res chain seq x y z
N MET A 1 8.19 74.39 -5.88
CA MET A 1 8.45 73.88 -7.24
C MET A 1 8.92 72.46 -7.10
N ALA A 2 8.20 71.53 -7.74
CA ALA A 2 8.32 70.09 -7.59
C ALA A 2 9.68 69.57 -8.10
N ASN A 3 10.24 68.58 -7.41
CA ASN A 3 11.27 67.72 -7.95
C ASN A 3 10.61 66.37 -8.26
N ASP A 4 10.78 65.95 -9.50
CA ASP A 4 10.21 64.81 -10.18
C ASP A 4 10.80 63.50 -9.61
N SER A 5 9.99 62.74 -8.89
CA SER A 5 10.29 61.34 -8.58
C SER A 5 9.66 60.50 -9.68
N THR A 6 10.48 60.10 -10.66
CA THR A 6 10.10 59.08 -11.62
C THR A 6 10.12 57.72 -10.92
N GLU A 7 9.03 57.40 -10.20
CA GLU A 7 8.76 56.03 -9.77
C GLU A 7 8.39 55.20 -11.01
N GLU A 8 9.29 54.31 -11.41
CA GLU A 8 8.98 53.23 -12.34
C GLU A 8 7.80 52.41 -11.76
N PRO A 9 6.72 52.17 -12.51
CA PRO A 9 5.59 51.42 -11.98
C PRO A 9 6.03 49.97 -11.72
N PRO A 10 5.55 49.33 -10.65
CA PRO A 10 5.81 47.91 -10.44
C PRO A 10 5.25 47.15 -11.64
N SER A 11 6.08 46.31 -12.25
CA SER A 11 5.70 45.43 -13.35
C SER A 11 4.40 44.72 -12.99
N LYS A 12 3.35 45.05 -13.73
CA LYS A 12 2.00 44.53 -13.55
C LYS A 12 2.05 43.04 -13.86
N VAL A 13 2.12 42.20 -12.83
CA VAL A 13 1.86 40.75 -12.96
C VAL A 13 0.48 40.66 -13.61
N THR A 14 0.41 40.02 -14.77
CA THR A 14 -0.84 39.97 -15.52
C THR A 14 -1.77 38.95 -14.88
N SER A 15 -3.08 39.11 -15.02
CA SER A 15 -4.06 38.17 -14.46
C SER A 15 -3.89 36.74 -14.98
N GLU A 16 -3.33 36.61 -16.18
CA GLU A 16 -3.01 35.33 -16.82
C GLU A 16 -1.81 34.64 -16.13
N ASP A 17 -0.83 35.41 -15.62
CA ASP A 17 0.29 34.88 -14.84
C ASP A 17 -0.18 34.39 -13.45
N GLU A 18 -1.12 35.10 -12.81
CA GLU A 18 -1.71 34.66 -11.53
C GLU A 18 -2.54 33.38 -11.68
N GLU A 19 -3.38 33.28 -12.70
CA GLU A 19 -4.13 32.04 -13.00
C GLU A 19 -3.20 30.87 -13.27
N HIS A 20 -2.13 31.07 -14.05
CA HIS A 20 -1.14 30.02 -14.31
C HIS A 20 -0.42 29.56 -13.05
N ILE A 21 -0.14 30.47 -12.11
CA ILE A 21 0.45 30.13 -10.81
C ILE A 21 -0.54 29.32 -9.97
N TYR A 22 -1.82 29.72 -9.92
CA TYR A 22 -2.84 28.97 -9.18
C TYR A 22 -3.08 27.58 -9.77
N GLU A 23 -3.17 27.47 -11.10
CA GLU A 23 -3.37 26.20 -11.79
C GLU A 23 -2.16 25.27 -11.59
N HIS A 24 -0.94 25.81 -11.67
CA HIS A 24 0.28 25.04 -11.42
C HIS A 24 0.38 24.59 -9.96
N ILE A 25 -0.03 25.42 -8.99
CA ILE A 25 -0.11 25.04 -7.58
C ILE A 25 -1.15 23.93 -7.40
N TYR A 26 -2.33 24.04 -8.01
CA TYR A 26 -3.37 23.02 -7.94
C TYR A 26 -2.94 21.68 -8.55
N GLU A 27 -2.32 21.71 -9.73
CA GLU A 27 -1.78 20.50 -10.38
C GLU A 27 -0.62 19.89 -9.59
N THR A 28 0.26 20.72 -9.01
CA THR A 28 1.37 20.24 -8.17
C THR A 28 0.84 19.58 -6.90
N LEU A 29 -0.16 20.18 -6.23
CA LEU A 29 -0.80 19.60 -5.05
C LEU A 29 -1.63 18.35 -5.38
N ALA A 30 -2.24 18.28 -6.57
CA ALA A 30 -3.01 17.12 -7.00
C ALA A 30 -2.16 15.94 -7.52
N SER A 31 -0.91 16.21 -7.95
CA SER A 31 -0.01 15.20 -8.53
C SER A 31 1.00 14.62 -7.53
N SER A 32 1.36 15.37 -6.49
CA SER A 32 2.46 14.97 -5.58
C SER A 32 2.12 13.78 -4.68
N ASP A 33 0.85 13.61 -4.28
CA ASP A 33 0.46 12.55 -3.33
C ASP A 33 -0.12 11.28 -3.99
N LYS A 34 -0.47 11.36 -5.28
CA LYS A 34 -1.18 10.29 -5.99
C LYS A 34 -0.38 8.98 -6.14
N PRO A 35 0.91 8.99 -6.54
CA PRO A 35 1.66 7.74 -6.68
C PRO A 35 2.01 7.09 -5.34
N GLU A 36 2.37 7.89 -4.32
CA GLU A 36 2.69 7.43 -2.97
C GLU A 36 1.47 6.78 -2.30
N LEU A 37 0.31 7.43 -2.39
CA LEU A 37 -0.96 6.92 -1.85
C LEU A 37 -1.39 5.63 -2.55
N ASN A 38 -1.29 5.57 -3.88
CA ASN A 38 -1.59 4.36 -4.63
C ASN A 38 -0.66 3.20 -4.24
N HIS A 39 0.62 3.49 -3.99
CA HIS A 39 1.58 2.49 -3.53
C HIS A 39 1.20 1.96 -2.14
N GLN A 40 0.87 2.83 -1.19
CA GLN A 40 0.43 2.43 0.14
C GLN A 40 -0.84 1.57 0.08
N MET A 41 -1.83 1.98 -0.72
CA MET A 41 -3.07 1.21 -0.91
C MET A 41 -2.81 -0.18 -1.48
N ALA A 42 -1.91 -0.29 -2.47
CA ALA A 42 -1.54 -1.58 -3.05
C ALA A 42 -0.82 -2.49 -2.03
N MET A 43 0.00 -1.91 -1.15
CA MET A 43 0.66 -2.64 -0.07
C MET A 43 -0.34 -3.13 0.99
N ASP A 44 -1.28 -2.28 1.39
CA ASP A 44 -2.32 -2.63 2.36
C ASP A 44 -3.24 -3.73 1.79
N GLU A 45 -3.61 -3.65 0.51
CA GLU A 45 -4.37 -4.69 -0.19
C GLU A 45 -3.59 -6.01 -0.23
N LEU A 46 -2.30 -5.97 -0.56
CA LEU A 46 -1.46 -7.17 -0.62
C LEU A 46 -1.35 -7.85 0.76
N ILE A 47 -1.14 -7.08 1.83
CA ILE A 47 -1.09 -7.60 3.20
C ILE A 47 -2.44 -8.20 3.59
N THR A 48 -3.52 -7.49 3.32
CA THR A 48 -4.88 -7.93 3.66
C THR A 48 -5.22 -9.24 2.94
N THR A 49 -4.93 -9.31 1.64
CA THR A 49 -5.22 -10.49 0.83
C THR A 49 -4.35 -11.69 1.23
N GLU A 50 -3.07 -11.48 1.56
CA GLU A 50 -2.20 -12.55 2.06
C GLU A 50 -2.63 -13.03 3.46
N ALA A 51 -3.04 -12.13 4.35
CA ALA A 51 -3.59 -12.49 5.66
C ALA A 51 -4.86 -13.35 5.53
N ASN A 52 -5.77 -12.96 4.62
CA ASN A 52 -6.95 -13.75 4.30
C ASN A 52 -6.58 -15.12 3.71
N TYR A 53 -5.56 -15.18 2.85
CA TYR A 53 -5.10 -16.44 2.27
C TYR A 53 -4.54 -17.38 3.34
N VAL A 54 -3.68 -16.88 4.25
CA VAL A 54 -3.19 -17.64 5.40
C VAL A 54 -4.35 -18.15 6.27
N HIS A 55 -5.35 -17.30 6.54
CA HIS A 55 -6.53 -17.70 7.30
C HIS A 55 -7.28 -18.85 6.62
N ASN A 56 -7.51 -18.75 5.31
CA ASN A 56 -8.17 -19.81 4.54
C ASN A 56 -7.37 -21.11 4.53
N LEU A 57 -6.04 -21.04 4.42
CA LEU A 57 -5.19 -22.23 4.54
C LEU A 57 -5.31 -22.88 5.92
N GLN A 58 -5.35 -22.07 6.99
CA GLN A 58 -5.57 -22.59 8.35
C GLN A 58 -6.93 -23.27 8.49
N LEU A 59 -8.00 -22.68 7.97
CA LEU A 59 -9.33 -23.30 7.95
C LEU A 59 -9.31 -24.64 7.18
N CYS A 60 -8.70 -24.65 5.99
CA CYS A 60 -8.57 -25.86 5.18
C CYS A 60 -7.80 -26.97 5.92
N ILE A 61 -6.70 -26.65 6.60
CA ILE A 61 -5.89 -27.64 7.32
C ILE A 61 -6.57 -28.08 8.62
N PHE A 62 -6.95 -27.12 9.47
CA PHE A 62 -7.39 -27.44 10.82
C PHE A 62 -8.82 -27.95 10.88
N ASP A 63 -9.69 -27.48 10.00
CA ASP A 63 -11.08 -27.90 9.96
C ASP A 63 -11.27 -28.97 8.89
N ILE A 64 -10.99 -28.69 7.62
CA ILE A 64 -11.40 -29.62 6.55
C ILE A 64 -10.50 -30.88 6.54
N HIS A 65 -9.19 -30.72 6.43
CA HIS A 65 -8.24 -31.83 6.34
C HIS A 65 -8.31 -32.74 7.58
N HIS A 66 -8.23 -32.19 8.78
CA HIS A 66 -8.32 -32.99 10.02
C HIS A 66 -9.66 -33.75 10.14
N HIS A 67 -10.79 -33.13 9.78
CA HIS A 67 -12.08 -33.83 9.85
C HIS A 67 -12.16 -34.97 8.84
N LEU A 68 -11.62 -34.79 7.62
CA LEU A 68 -11.56 -35.85 6.62
C LEU A 68 -10.62 -36.98 7.05
N GLN A 69 -9.45 -36.65 7.59
CA GLN A 69 -8.50 -37.62 8.13
C GLN A 69 -9.12 -38.45 9.26
N LYS A 70 -9.86 -37.82 10.17
CA LYS A 70 -10.57 -38.50 11.26
C LYS A 70 -11.66 -39.45 10.76
N LYS A 71 -12.32 -39.12 9.64
CA LYS A 71 -13.37 -39.97 9.04
C LYS A 71 -12.83 -41.21 8.33
N GLN A 72 -11.53 -41.29 8.03
CA GLN A 72 -10.86 -42.45 7.41
C GLN A 72 -11.61 -42.95 6.15
N LEU A 73 -11.91 -42.04 5.23
CA LEU A 73 -12.65 -42.36 4.00
C LEU A 73 -11.75 -43.18 3.05
N PRO A 74 -12.10 -44.42 2.70
CA PRO A 74 -11.20 -45.36 2.03
C PRO A 74 -10.89 -45.04 0.56
N GLU A 75 -11.68 -44.18 -0.07
CA GLU A 75 -11.53 -43.83 -1.50
C GLU A 75 -10.89 -42.44 -1.73
N ILE A 76 -10.54 -41.72 -0.65
CA ILE A 76 -9.98 -40.37 -0.76
C ILE A 76 -8.49 -40.40 -0.45
N ASP A 77 -7.69 -40.09 -1.46
CA ASP A 77 -6.26 -39.80 -1.29
C ASP A 77 -6.08 -38.40 -0.70
N LEU A 78 -5.97 -38.33 0.64
CA LEU A 78 -5.77 -37.06 1.33
C LEU A 78 -4.38 -36.46 1.08
N GLU A 79 -3.34 -37.29 0.93
CA GLU A 79 -2.00 -36.78 0.62
C GLU A 79 -1.96 -36.17 -0.78
N GLY A 80 -2.58 -36.79 -1.78
CA GLY A 80 -2.70 -36.19 -3.10
C GLY A 80 -3.57 -34.94 -3.12
N LEU A 81 -4.68 -34.93 -2.38
CA LEU A 81 -5.65 -33.83 -2.36
C LEU A 81 -5.13 -32.57 -1.67
N PHE A 82 -4.44 -32.73 -0.53
CA PHE A 82 -3.90 -31.62 0.24
C PHE A 82 -2.41 -31.37 -0.04
N SER A 83 -1.69 -32.35 -0.56
CA SER A 83 -0.30 -32.22 -1.01
C SER A 83 0.57 -31.52 0.04
N ASN A 84 1.37 -30.55 -0.38
CA ASN A 84 2.27 -29.76 0.46
C ASN A 84 1.60 -28.57 1.16
N ILE A 85 0.29 -28.64 1.48
CA ILE A 85 -0.45 -27.50 2.06
C ILE A 85 0.16 -26.97 3.37
N ASP A 86 0.74 -27.83 4.21
CA ASP A 86 1.42 -27.42 5.44
C ASP A 86 2.65 -26.56 5.16
N ASP A 87 3.41 -26.88 4.11
CA ASP A 87 4.58 -26.11 3.71
C ASP A 87 4.17 -24.80 3.03
N ILE A 88 3.10 -24.81 2.24
CA ILE A 88 2.50 -23.58 1.70
C ILE A 88 2.08 -22.65 2.83
N LEU A 89 1.40 -23.16 3.87
CA LEU A 89 1.03 -22.36 5.04
C LEU A 89 2.25 -21.74 5.72
N LYS A 90 3.36 -22.49 5.87
CA LYS A 90 4.60 -21.97 6.46
C LYS A 90 5.20 -20.85 5.62
N VAL A 91 5.23 -21.01 4.29
CA VAL A 91 5.78 -20.01 3.37
C VAL A 91 4.90 -18.76 3.37
N SER A 92 3.58 -18.89 3.26
CA SER A 92 2.64 -17.76 3.30
C SER A 92 2.71 -16.98 4.61
N LYS A 93 2.82 -17.66 5.76
CA LYS A 93 3.04 -16.98 7.05
C LYS A 93 4.36 -16.19 7.10
N ARG A 94 5.41 -16.67 6.45
CA ARG A 94 6.69 -15.94 6.37
C ARG A 94 6.58 -14.75 5.43
N LEU A 95 5.87 -14.91 4.32
CA LEU A 95 5.58 -13.82 3.39
C LEU A 95 4.81 -12.70 4.09
N LEU A 96 3.69 -13.03 4.74
CA LEU A 96 2.88 -12.07 5.50
C LEU A 96 3.72 -11.27 6.51
N LYS A 97 4.51 -11.96 7.33
CA LYS A 97 5.41 -11.30 8.30
C LYS A 97 6.42 -10.37 7.63
N GLY A 98 6.94 -10.76 6.46
CA GLY A 98 7.86 -9.93 5.68
C GLY A 98 7.18 -8.67 5.14
N LEU A 99 5.94 -8.79 4.65
CA LEU A 99 5.15 -7.68 4.15
C LEU A 99 4.81 -6.68 5.28
N GLU A 100 4.32 -7.17 6.42
CA GLU A 100 4.01 -6.35 7.60
C GLU A 100 5.25 -5.59 8.10
N ALA A 101 6.42 -6.26 8.15
CA ALA A 101 7.67 -5.63 8.55
C ALA A 101 8.11 -4.52 7.57
N SER A 102 7.86 -4.70 6.28
CA SER A 102 8.25 -3.73 5.24
C SER A 102 7.45 -2.43 5.34
N VAL A 103 6.15 -2.51 5.66
CA VAL A 103 5.32 -1.32 5.89
C VAL A 103 5.76 -0.57 7.15
N ASN A 104 6.06 -1.28 8.24
CA ASN A 104 6.52 -0.65 9.47
C ASN A 104 7.86 0.11 9.27
N GLN A 105 8.79 -0.45 8.49
CA GLN A 105 10.05 0.22 8.14
C GLN A 105 9.84 1.45 7.25
N GLY A 106 8.89 1.41 6.31
CA GLY A 106 8.54 2.56 5.48
C GLY A 106 7.97 3.73 6.30
N GLN A 107 7.09 3.43 7.26
CA GLN A 107 6.52 4.44 8.15
C GLN A 107 7.58 5.07 9.06
N GLU A 108 8.50 4.28 9.63
CA GLU A 108 9.60 4.82 10.47
C GLU A 108 10.50 5.80 9.70
N GLN A 109 10.81 5.54 8.43
CA GLN A 109 11.63 6.45 7.62
C GLN A 109 10.94 7.80 7.33
N LEU A 110 9.62 7.82 7.14
CA LEU A 110 8.87 9.07 6.95
C LEU A 110 8.88 9.95 8.22
N PHE A 111 8.81 9.35 9.41
CA PHE A 111 8.88 10.09 10.67
C PHE A 111 10.25 10.73 10.92
N HIS A 112 11.33 10.17 10.38
CA HIS A 112 12.67 10.73 10.54
C HIS A 112 12.98 11.93 9.63
N ILE A 113 12.27 12.07 8.51
CA ILE A 113 12.47 13.18 7.57
C ILE A 113 11.70 14.45 8.02
N SER A 114 10.71 14.29 8.88
CA SER A 114 9.81 15.38 9.32
C SER A 114 10.22 16.07 10.64
N ARG A 115 11.45 15.86 11.13
CA ARG A 115 11.96 16.41 12.39
C ARG A 115 13.24 17.22 12.19
#